data_AF-A0A0V0WEN6-F1
#
_entry.id   AF-A0A0V0WEN6-F1
#
_cell.length_a   1.000
_cell.length_b   1.000
_cell.length_c   1.000
_cell.angle_alpha   90.00
_cell.angle_beta   90.00
_cell.angle_gamma   90.00
#
_symmetry.space_group_name_H-M   'P 1'
#
loop_
_entity.id
_entity.type
_entity.pdbx_description
1 polymer ?
#
loop_
_entity_poly.entity_id
_entity_poly.type
_entity_poly.pdbx_seq_one_letter_code
_entity_poly.pdbx_strand_id
1 'polypeptide(L)'
;MSEIHLRENVLNGNVESNRSTRIRREVKIRCTDRLPALLLTGKEYQDISDEAAWVVSSYKQGYGIMELRSPSFETYWQTSGTQPHLLTLYFRRLSLVSHLCIYLNAPVDDSYTPKKLSIRRGTQLCDLVENRIVHLEDQKGWAVIPLAVPKRNFISAFIIQIAILENNLNGRDSCIRQLRIFGPKDERKSEIDELNELLFSYYRNLCSFR
;
A
#
# COMPACT_ATOMS: atom_id res chain seq x y z
N MET A 1 -62.23 6.43 -34.58
CA MET A 1 -61.40 5.22 -34.52
C MET A 1 -60.30 5.36 -35.55
N SER A 2 -59.03 5.32 -35.08
CA SER A 2 -57.75 5.09 -35.79
C SER A 2 -57.43 5.94 -37.04
N GLU A 3 -56.25 6.47 -37.29
CA GLU A 3 -54.93 6.40 -36.66
C GLU A 3 -54.02 7.45 -37.36
N ILE A 4 -53.10 8.03 -36.58
CA ILE A 4 -51.70 8.32 -36.90
C ILE A 4 -51.39 9.25 -38.09
N HIS A 5 -51.00 10.49 -37.77
CA HIS A 5 -50.19 11.34 -38.66
C HIS A 5 -48.75 11.39 -38.13
N LEU A 6 -47.85 10.96 -39.00
CA LEU A 6 -46.41 10.80 -38.83
C LEU A 6 -45.72 12.15 -38.62
N ARG A 7 -44.76 12.21 -37.70
CA ARG A 7 -43.65 13.17 -37.78
C ARG A 7 -42.34 12.39 -37.78
N GLU A 8 -41.67 12.48 -38.92
CA GLU A 8 -40.33 12.01 -39.19
C GLU A 8 -39.33 12.72 -38.27
N ASN A 9 -38.52 11.95 -37.56
CA ASN A 9 -37.24 12.43 -37.04
C ASN A 9 -36.13 11.66 -37.75
N VAL A 10 -35.40 12.40 -38.56
CA VAL A 10 -34.30 11.97 -39.41
C VAL A 10 -33.16 11.42 -38.55
N LEU A 11 -32.69 10.26 -38.98
CA LEU A 11 -31.43 9.62 -38.59
C LEU A 11 -30.27 10.60 -38.81
N ASN A 12 -29.48 10.85 -37.78
CA ASN A 12 -28.05 11.05 -37.95
C ASN A 12 -27.33 10.34 -36.81
N GLY A 13 -26.63 9.28 -37.18
CA GLY A 13 -25.70 8.62 -36.31
C GLY A 13 -24.59 9.58 -35.90
N ASN A 14 -24.22 9.50 -34.64
CA ASN A 14 -22.82 9.42 -34.30
C ASN A 14 -22.69 8.45 -33.14
N VAL A 15 -22.08 7.32 -33.47
CA VAL A 15 -21.50 6.37 -32.54
C VAL A 15 -20.38 7.12 -31.82
N GLU A 16 -20.71 7.83 -30.74
CA GLU A 16 -19.69 8.30 -29.80
C GLU A 16 -19.29 7.14 -28.90
N SER A 17 -18.33 6.42 -29.44
CA SER A 17 -17.44 5.48 -28.80
C SER A 17 -16.71 6.07 -27.59
N ASN A 18 -17.40 6.34 -26.48
CA ASN A 18 -16.73 6.52 -25.20
C ASN A 18 -16.41 5.16 -24.56
N ARG A 19 -15.53 4.41 -25.23
CA ARG A 19 -14.63 3.46 -24.57
C ARG A 19 -13.62 4.27 -23.75
N SER A 20 -14.04 4.75 -22.59
CA SER A 20 -13.13 5.06 -21.50
C SER A 20 -13.48 4.16 -20.33
N THR A 21 -13.06 2.90 -20.44
CA THR A 21 -12.85 2.02 -19.29
C THR A 21 -11.71 2.58 -18.46
N ARG A 22 -11.97 3.70 -17.78
CA ARG A 22 -11.10 4.28 -16.76
C ARG A 22 -11.05 3.24 -15.63
N ILE A 23 -10.07 2.33 -15.68
CA ILE A 23 -9.78 1.39 -14.59
C ILE A 23 -9.74 2.25 -13.33
N ARG A 24 -10.66 2.01 -12.38
CA ARG A 24 -10.84 2.84 -11.19
C ARG A 24 -9.56 2.81 -10.34
N ARG A 25 -8.65 3.75 -10.62
CA ARG A 25 -7.41 3.97 -9.84
C ARG A 25 -7.73 4.44 -8.43
N GLU A 26 -8.90 5.04 -8.25
CA GLU A 26 -9.41 5.51 -6.97
C GLU A 26 -10.20 4.41 -6.25
N VAL A 27 -9.85 4.18 -4.98
CA VAL A 27 -10.48 3.18 -4.13
C VAL A 27 -10.78 3.75 -2.75
N LYS A 28 -11.83 3.22 -2.13
CA LYS A 28 -12.18 3.48 -0.74
C LYS A 28 -11.80 2.26 0.09
N ILE A 29 -11.08 2.48 1.19
CA ILE A 29 -10.56 1.42 2.06
C ILE A 29 -11.07 1.70 3.47
N ARG A 30 -11.85 0.76 4.02
CA ARG A 30 -12.20 0.74 5.44
C ARG A 30 -11.08 0.09 6.24
N CYS A 31 -10.88 0.57 7.46
CA CYS A 31 -9.93 -0.05 8.37
C CYS A 31 -10.50 -1.30 9.05
N THR A 32 -9.62 -2.21 9.43
CA THR A 32 -9.94 -3.43 10.20
C THR A 32 -9.15 -3.43 11.51
N ASP A 33 -9.70 -4.00 12.58
CA ASP A 33 -9.01 -3.98 13.89
C ASP A 33 -7.66 -4.72 13.87
N ARG A 34 -7.53 -5.73 13.00
CA ARG A 34 -6.34 -6.57 12.86
C ARG A 34 -5.96 -6.73 11.40
N LEU A 35 -4.67 -6.99 11.16
CA LEU A 35 -4.21 -7.43 9.84
C LEU A 35 -4.83 -8.80 9.50
N PRO A 36 -5.26 -9.02 8.25
CA PRO A 36 -5.76 -10.32 7.80
C PRO A 36 -4.73 -11.44 8.02
N ALA A 37 -5.19 -12.58 8.52
CA ALA A 37 -4.34 -13.74 8.78
C ALA A 37 -3.58 -14.23 7.53
N LEU A 38 -4.16 -14.02 6.34
CA LEU A 38 -3.54 -14.32 5.05
C LEU A 38 -2.22 -13.56 4.83
N LEU A 39 -2.08 -12.34 5.35
CA LEU A 39 -0.85 -11.55 5.24
C LEU A 39 0.20 -11.94 6.29
N LEU A 40 -0.25 -12.38 7.48
CA LEU A 40 0.65 -12.68 8.61
C LEU A 40 1.16 -14.12 8.61
N THR A 41 0.26 -15.07 8.34
CA THR A 41 0.48 -16.51 8.51
C THR A 41 0.18 -17.32 7.25
N GLY A 42 -0.33 -16.67 6.20
CA GLY A 42 -0.65 -17.33 4.94
C GLY A 42 0.58 -17.80 4.18
N LYS A 43 0.37 -18.73 3.24
CA LYS A 43 1.42 -19.21 2.32
C LYS A 43 1.64 -18.27 1.13
N GLU A 44 0.74 -17.32 0.89
CA GLU A 44 0.76 -16.49 -0.31
C GLU A 44 1.61 -15.23 -0.18
N TYR A 45 1.73 -14.64 1.02
CA TYR A 45 2.36 -13.33 1.22
C TYR A 45 3.39 -13.35 2.34
N GLN A 46 4.36 -12.45 2.24
CA GLN A 46 5.40 -12.21 3.23
C GLN A 46 5.60 -10.72 3.43
N ASP A 47 6.01 -10.33 4.64
CA ASP A 47 6.41 -8.97 4.95
C ASP A 47 7.77 -8.68 4.31
N ILE A 48 7.82 -7.66 3.45
CA ILE A 48 9.04 -7.24 2.73
C ILE A 48 9.49 -5.84 3.16
N SER A 49 8.99 -5.34 4.30
CA SER A 49 9.30 -4.02 4.84
C SER A 49 10.79 -3.80 5.04
N ASP A 50 11.52 -4.85 5.41
CA ASP A 50 12.96 -4.82 5.65
C ASP A 50 13.80 -4.90 4.37
N GLU A 51 13.19 -5.22 3.22
CA GLU A 51 13.87 -5.23 1.92
C GLU A 51 14.05 -3.81 1.34
N ALA A 52 13.35 -2.82 1.90
CA ALA A 52 13.39 -1.44 1.45
C ALA A 52 14.17 -0.53 2.41
N ALA A 53 14.84 0.48 1.84
CA ALA A 53 15.27 1.67 2.56
C ALA A 53 14.13 2.70 2.57
N TRP A 54 13.91 3.35 3.71
CA TRP A 54 12.75 4.21 3.95
C TRP A 54 13.22 5.65 4.08
N VAL A 55 12.50 6.58 3.44
CA VAL A 55 12.80 8.01 3.47
C VAL A 55 11.49 8.78 3.62
N VAL A 56 11.43 9.72 4.56
CA VAL A 56 10.28 10.61 4.75
C VAL A 56 10.64 12.03 4.30
N SER A 57 9.66 12.80 3.83
CA SER A 57 9.88 14.21 3.42
C SER A 57 10.21 15.11 4.60
N SER A 58 9.62 14.84 5.76
CA SER A 58 9.85 15.59 7.00
C SER A 58 9.48 14.73 8.20
N TYR A 59 9.98 15.10 9.36
CA TYR A 59 9.52 14.54 10.62
C TYR A 59 9.75 15.53 11.76
N LYS A 60 8.91 15.48 12.79
CA LYS A 60 9.16 16.15 14.07
C LYS A 60 10.27 15.39 14.81
N GLN A 61 11.16 16.12 15.48
CA GLN A 61 12.25 15.49 16.25
C GLN A 61 11.73 14.43 17.22
N GLY A 62 12.24 13.20 17.12
CA GLY A 62 11.81 12.06 17.93
C GLY A 62 10.58 11.29 17.41
N TYR A 63 10.02 11.67 16.26
CA TYR A 63 8.85 11.04 15.64
C TYR A 63 9.12 10.72 14.17
N GLY A 64 10.17 9.94 13.90
CA GLY A 64 10.69 9.64 12.57
C GLY A 64 10.32 8.23 12.08
N ILE A 65 11.21 7.66 11.26
CA ILE A 65 11.00 6.36 10.61
C ILE A 65 11.03 5.20 11.60
N MET A 66 11.79 5.32 12.69
CA MET A 66 11.91 4.24 13.68
C MET A 66 10.56 3.98 14.34
N GLU A 67 9.82 5.04 14.66
CA GLU A 67 8.49 4.97 15.24
C GLU A 67 7.48 4.37 14.25
N LEU A 68 7.57 4.71 12.96
CA LEU A 68 6.73 4.13 11.90
C LEU A 68 6.91 2.61 11.74
N ARG A 69 8.12 2.10 12.06
CA ARG A 69 8.47 0.68 11.96
C ARG A 69 8.37 -0.06 13.29
N SER A 70 8.08 0.65 14.37
CA SER A 70 7.90 0.09 15.70
C SER A 70 6.73 -0.92 15.71
N PRO A 71 6.81 -1.99 16.52
CA PRO A 71 5.66 -2.86 16.78
C PRO A 71 4.62 -2.19 17.69
N SER A 72 4.95 -1.09 18.37
CA SER A 72 4.04 -0.37 19.27
C SER A 72 3.12 0.57 18.52
N PHE A 73 1.83 0.52 18.82
CA PHE A 73 0.85 1.47 18.30
C PHE A 73 0.88 2.82 19.03
N GLU A 74 1.64 2.96 20.12
CA GLU A 74 1.78 4.21 20.87
C GLU A 74 2.79 5.17 20.25
N THR A 75 3.73 4.63 19.47
CA THR A 75 4.72 5.40 18.72
C THR A 75 4.21 5.74 17.32
N TYR A 76 4.61 6.87 16.77
CA TYR A 76 4.21 7.30 15.43
C TYR A 76 5.26 8.16 14.74
N TRP A 77 5.29 8.10 13.41
CA TRP A 77 5.88 9.14 12.60
C TRP A 77 4.94 10.34 12.57
N GLN A 78 5.47 11.53 12.83
CA GLN A 78 4.75 12.78 12.69
C GLN A 78 5.48 13.70 11.70
N THR A 79 4.77 14.18 10.69
CA THR A 79 5.33 15.13 9.72
C THR A 79 5.54 16.52 10.33
N SER A 80 6.42 17.31 9.74
CA SER A 80 6.57 18.72 10.09
C SER A 80 7.00 19.49 8.85
N GLY A 81 6.05 19.73 7.94
CA GLY A 81 6.37 20.23 6.61
C GLY A 81 5.15 20.70 5.82
N THR A 82 5.34 20.89 4.51
CA THR A 82 4.27 21.24 3.58
C THR A 82 3.72 19.99 2.90
N GLN A 83 2.40 19.95 2.71
CA GLN A 83 1.76 18.90 1.92
C GLN A 83 2.20 18.97 0.43
N PRO A 84 2.22 17.83 -0.28
CA PRO A 84 1.96 16.48 0.23
C PRO A 84 3.12 15.93 1.07
N HIS A 85 2.80 15.21 2.15
CA HIS A 85 3.82 14.53 2.95
C HIS A 85 4.20 13.22 2.28
N LEU A 86 5.50 12.96 2.11
CA LEU A 86 5.98 11.83 1.33
C LEU A 86 6.67 10.82 2.23
N LEU A 87 6.35 9.55 2.01
CA LEU A 87 7.10 8.41 2.47
C LEU A 87 7.51 7.58 1.26
N THR A 88 8.80 7.40 1.05
CA THR A 88 9.37 6.71 -0.11
C THR A 88 10.15 5.48 0.34
N LEU A 89 9.83 4.34 -0.25
CA LEU A 89 10.47 3.05 -0.03
C LEU A 89 11.30 2.73 -1.26
N TYR A 90 12.60 2.51 -1.09
CA TYR A 90 13.55 2.13 -2.12
C TYR A 90 13.97 0.68 -1.94
N PHE A 91 13.60 -0.18 -2.88
CA PHE A 91 13.99 -1.57 -2.90
C PHE A 91 15.33 -1.75 -3.62
N ARG A 92 16.19 -2.62 -3.08
CA ARG A 92 17.52 -2.92 -3.67
C ARG A 92 17.45 -3.68 -4.99
N ARG A 93 16.30 -4.28 -5.28
CA ARG A 93 16.00 -5.08 -6.48
C ARG A 93 14.56 -4.82 -6.92
N LEU A 94 14.23 -5.18 -8.15
CA LEU A 94 12.85 -5.13 -8.62
C LEU A 94 11.99 -6.04 -7.74
N SER A 95 11.17 -5.43 -6.89
CA SER A 95 10.44 -6.14 -5.85
C SER A 95 8.97 -6.26 -6.22
N LEU A 96 8.40 -7.42 -5.90
CA LEU A 96 6.98 -7.69 -6.11
C LEU A 96 6.23 -7.26 -4.86
N VAL A 97 5.28 -6.34 -5.00
CA VAL A 97 4.52 -5.76 -3.90
C VAL A 97 3.04 -6.04 -4.09
N SER A 98 2.42 -6.69 -3.12
CA SER A 98 1.00 -7.06 -3.14
C SER A 98 0.14 -6.07 -2.35
N HIS A 99 0.53 -5.74 -1.11
CA HIS A 99 -0.27 -4.93 -0.21
C HIS A 99 0.56 -3.88 0.52
N LEU A 100 -0.05 -2.72 0.75
CA LEU A 100 0.42 -1.69 1.66
C LEU A 100 -0.55 -1.65 2.85
N CYS A 101 -0.03 -1.76 4.06
CA CYS A 101 -0.82 -1.78 5.28
C CYS A 101 -0.43 -0.60 6.17
N ILE A 102 -1.40 0.20 6.61
CA ILE A 102 -1.18 1.39 7.43
C ILE A 102 -2.06 1.31 8.67
N TYR A 103 -1.50 1.53 9.85
CA TYR A 103 -2.27 1.62 11.09
C TYR A 103 -2.60 3.07 11.42
N LEU A 104 -3.89 3.34 11.67
CA LEU A 104 -4.46 4.65 11.94
C LEU A 104 -5.30 4.63 13.22
N ASN A 105 -5.35 5.75 13.94
CA ASN A 105 -6.18 5.88 15.13
C ASN A 105 -6.83 7.27 15.22
N ALA A 106 -7.83 7.53 14.36
CA ALA A 106 -8.53 8.81 14.30
C ALA A 106 -9.04 9.34 15.65
N PRO A 107 -9.60 8.54 16.58
CA PRO A 107 -10.01 9.04 17.89
C PRO A 107 -8.89 9.68 18.71
N VAL A 108 -7.63 9.29 18.49
CA VAL A 108 -6.47 9.84 19.20
C VAL A 108 -5.75 10.89 18.36
N ASP A 109 -5.62 10.65 17.06
CA ASP A 109 -4.83 11.47 16.15
C ASP A 109 -5.62 12.65 15.56
N ASP A 110 -6.96 12.61 15.60
CA ASP A 110 -7.88 13.67 15.16
C ASP A 110 -7.48 14.27 13.79
N SER A 111 -7.13 15.56 13.73
CA SER A 111 -6.72 16.24 12.50
C SER A 111 -5.40 15.75 11.89
N TYR A 112 -4.57 15.04 12.64
CA TYR A 112 -3.33 14.44 12.12
C TYR A 112 -3.59 13.14 11.33
N THR A 113 -4.83 12.66 11.27
CA THR A 113 -5.15 11.40 10.61
C THR A 113 -5.19 11.56 9.08
N PRO A 114 -4.39 10.80 8.31
CA PRO A 114 -4.48 10.77 6.86
C PRO A 114 -5.85 10.33 6.37
N LYS A 115 -6.39 11.06 5.39
CA LYS A 115 -7.70 10.80 4.77
C LYS A 115 -7.57 10.35 3.32
N LYS A 116 -6.64 10.95 2.58
CA LYS A 116 -6.42 10.67 1.16
C LYS A 116 -4.95 10.46 0.85
N LEU A 117 -4.64 9.35 0.20
CA LEU A 117 -3.29 8.97 -0.19
C LEU A 117 -3.19 8.78 -1.70
N SER A 118 -2.05 9.13 -2.28
CA SER A 118 -1.64 8.68 -3.62
C SER A 118 -0.49 7.69 -3.47
N ILE A 119 -0.71 6.45 -3.90
CA ILE A 119 0.31 5.41 -3.91
C ILE A 119 0.90 5.34 -5.31
N ARG A 120 2.20 5.63 -5.41
CA ARG A 120 2.93 5.74 -6.67
C ARG A 120 4.02 4.69 -6.72
N ARG A 121 4.40 4.29 -7.93
CA ARG A 121 5.47 3.32 -8.17
C ARG A 121 6.31 3.71 -9.37
N GLY A 122 7.57 3.34 -9.37
CA GLY A 122 8.48 3.58 -10.50
C GLY A 122 9.78 2.81 -10.38
N THR A 123 10.67 3.10 -11.33
CA THR A 123 12.06 2.62 -11.30
C THR A 123 12.99 3.68 -10.72
N GLN A 124 12.63 4.96 -10.87
CA GLN A 124 13.33 6.14 -10.40
C GLN A 124 12.34 7.15 -9.81
N LEU A 125 12.82 8.24 -9.21
CA LEU A 125 11.91 9.25 -8.67
C LEU A 125 11.21 10.06 -9.78
N CYS A 126 11.87 10.26 -10.91
CA CYS A 126 11.35 11.05 -12.03
C CYS A 126 10.29 10.31 -12.85
N ASP A 127 10.20 8.97 -12.76
CA ASP A 127 9.28 8.14 -13.53
C ASP A 127 8.11 7.59 -12.69
N LEU A 128 7.92 8.10 -11.47
CA LEU A 128 6.86 7.64 -10.59
C LEU A 128 5.49 7.83 -11.25
N VAL A 129 4.75 6.73 -11.36
CA VAL A 129 3.38 6.71 -11.86
C VAL A 129 2.43 6.40 -10.71
N GLU A 130 1.32 7.12 -10.65
CA GLU A 130 0.25 6.83 -9.70
C GLU A 130 -0.38 5.46 -9.96
N ASN A 131 -0.20 4.56 -8.99
CA ASN A 131 -0.81 3.25 -9.01
C ASN A 131 -2.26 3.32 -8.53
N ARG A 132 -2.50 3.99 -7.39
CA ARG A 132 -3.83 4.12 -6.78
C ARG A 132 -3.99 5.43 -6.01
N ILE A 133 -5.19 5.99 -6.06
CA ILE A 133 -5.68 7.00 -5.10
C ILE A 133 -6.51 6.26 -4.05
N VAL A 134 -6.23 6.47 -2.78
CA VAL A 134 -6.87 5.77 -1.67
C VAL A 134 -7.59 6.79 -0.80
N HIS A 135 -8.88 6.57 -0.58
CA HIS A 135 -9.69 7.25 0.41
C HIS A 135 -9.85 6.34 1.61
N LEU A 136 -9.39 6.79 2.77
CA LEU A 136 -9.45 6.05 4.01
C LEU A 136 -10.78 6.37 4.69
N GLU A 137 -11.59 5.34 4.92
CA GLU A 137 -12.85 5.41 5.67
C GLU A 137 -12.66 4.73 7.02
N ASP A 138 -13.41 5.18 8.03
CA ASP A 138 -13.41 4.60 9.38
C ASP A 138 -11.98 4.43 9.92
N GLN A 139 -11.17 5.49 9.96
CA GLN A 139 -9.70 5.44 10.15
C GLN A 139 -9.23 5.02 11.56
N LYS A 140 -9.70 3.88 12.03
CA LYS A 140 -9.36 3.21 13.28
C LYS A 140 -8.96 1.77 12.98
N GLY A 141 -7.70 1.44 13.20
CA GLY A 141 -7.12 0.14 12.90
C GLY A 141 -6.28 0.13 11.62
N TRP A 142 -6.21 -1.03 10.98
CA TRP A 142 -5.42 -1.31 9.79
C TRP A 142 -6.18 -1.01 8.50
N ALA A 143 -5.69 -0.06 7.72
CA ALA A 143 -6.05 0.09 6.32
C ALA A 143 -5.19 -0.87 5.46
N VAL A 144 -5.81 -1.91 4.91
CA VAL A 144 -5.15 -2.90 4.04
C VAL A 144 -5.41 -2.53 2.58
N ILE A 145 -4.40 -2.02 1.91
CA ILE A 145 -4.49 -1.45 0.56
C ILE A 145 -3.91 -2.45 -0.45
N PRO A 146 -4.75 -3.13 -1.26
CA PRO A 146 -4.25 -4.00 -2.32
C PRO A 146 -3.66 -3.16 -3.45
N LEU A 147 -2.41 -3.42 -3.82
CA LEU A 147 -1.71 -2.71 -4.90
C LEU A 147 -1.81 -3.44 -6.24
N ALA A 148 -2.15 -4.73 -6.19
CA ALA A 148 -2.41 -5.63 -7.30
C ALA A 148 -3.38 -5.10 -8.37
N VAL A 149 -3.25 -5.64 -9.58
CA VAL A 149 -4.18 -5.42 -10.70
C VAL A 149 -4.99 -6.70 -10.95
N PRO A 150 -6.19 -6.67 -11.55
CA PRO A 150 -7.07 -7.86 -11.64
C PRO A 150 -6.44 -9.12 -12.25
N LYS A 151 -5.36 -9.00 -13.03
CA LYS A 151 -4.64 -10.12 -13.66
C LYS A 151 -3.42 -10.61 -12.87
N ARG A 152 -2.97 -9.89 -11.85
CA ARG A 152 -1.76 -10.21 -11.07
C ARG A 152 -1.94 -9.77 -9.62
N ASN A 153 -1.61 -10.64 -8.68
CA ASN A 153 -1.74 -10.37 -7.24
C ASN A 153 -0.68 -9.39 -6.69
N PHE A 154 0.12 -8.75 -7.56
CA PHE A 154 1.17 -7.82 -7.19
C PHE A 154 1.48 -6.82 -8.31
N ILE A 155 2.17 -5.74 -7.93
CA ILE A 155 2.89 -4.84 -8.82
C ILE A 155 4.40 -5.10 -8.69
N SER A 156 5.17 -4.74 -9.70
CA SER A 156 6.63 -4.66 -9.61
C SER A 156 7.06 -3.20 -9.49
N ALA A 157 8.05 -2.93 -8.63
CA ALA A 157 8.63 -1.59 -8.46
C ALA A 157 10.03 -1.66 -7.84
N PHE A 158 10.88 -0.66 -8.14
CA PHE A 158 12.06 -0.35 -7.32
C PHE A 158 11.74 0.72 -6.28
N ILE A 159 10.79 1.61 -6.59
CA ILE A 159 10.37 2.67 -5.68
C ILE A 159 8.87 2.60 -5.49
N ILE A 160 8.43 2.62 -4.23
CA ILE A 160 7.04 2.90 -3.85
C ILE A 160 7.03 4.21 -3.08
N GLN A 161 6.20 5.16 -3.51
CA GLN A 161 6.00 6.42 -2.81
C GLN A 161 4.56 6.54 -2.35
N ILE A 162 4.37 6.77 -1.06
CA ILE A 162 3.12 7.10 -0.44
C ILE A 162 3.11 8.62 -0.26
N ALA A 163 2.18 9.30 -0.93
CA ALA A 163 1.95 10.72 -0.76
C ALA A 163 0.65 10.94 0.02
N ILE A 164 0.75 11.52 1.22
CA ILE A 164 -0.41 11.95 1.99
C ILE A 164 -0.88 13.28 1.42
N LEU A 165 -2.05 13.26 0.79
CA LEU A 165 -2.60 14.40 0.06
C LEU A 165 -3.50 15.26 0.96
N GLU A 166 -4.29 14.61 1.82
CA GLU A 166 -5.27 15.28 2.67
C GLU A 166 -5.37 14.53 4.01
N ASN A 167 -5.58 15.29 5.09
CA ASN A 167 -5.87 14.77 6.43
C ASN A 167 -7.31 15.08 6.85
N ASN A 168 -7.76 14.47 7.95
CA ASN A 168 -9.01 14.84 8.60
C ASN A 168 -8.98 16.30 9.07
N LEU A 169 -10.14 16.96 9.06
CA LEU A 169 -10.30 18.37 9.44
C LEU A 169 -9.32 19.33 8.74
N ASN A 170 -8.78 18.93 7.57
CA ASN A 170 -7.73 19.66 6.85
C ASN A 170 -6.47 19.91 7.71
N GLY A 171 -6.12 18.97 8.60
CA GLY A 171 -4.92 19.08 9.42
C GLY A 171 -3.66 19.21 8.58
N ARG A 172 -2.74 20.06 9.06
CA ARG A 172 -1.51 20.42 8.32
C ARG A 172 -0.51 19.27 8.29
N ASP A 173 -0.26 18.66 9.43
CA ASP A 173 0.67 17.55 9.61
C ASP A 173 -0.07 16.22 9.72
N SER A 174 0.64 15.12 9.50
CA SER A 174 0.09 13.76 9.55
C SER A 174 0.82 12.92 10.57
N CYS A 175 0.08 12.02 11.22
CA CYS A 175 0.62 10.97 12.08
C CYS A 175 0.32 9.59 11.48
N ILE A 176 1.33 8.74 11.37
CA ILE A 176 1.17 7.32 11.05
C ILE A 176 1.89 6.49 12.10
N ARG A 177 1.15 5.61 12.77
CA ARG A 177 1.64 4.79 13.87
C ARG A 177 2.45 3.59 13.39
N GLN A 178 1.98 2.92 12.34
CA GLN A 178 2.71 1.80 11.76
C GLN A 178 2.45 1.67 10.26
N LEU A 179 3.45 1.22 9.52
CA LEU A 179 3.30 0.83 8.12
C LEU A 179 4.05 -0.48 7.84
N ARG A 180 3.41 -1.35 7.07
CA ARG A 180 3.99 -2.60 6.59
C ARG A 180 3.72 -2.76 5.10
N ILE A 181 4.66 -3.37 4.40
CA ILE A 181 4.53 -3.66 2.98
C ILE A 181 4.73 -5.15 2.75
N PHE A 182 3.83 -5.75 1.99
CA PHE A 182 3.81 -7.19 1.73
C PHE A 182 4.07 -7.45 0.25
N GLY A 183 4.78 -8.55 -0.02
CA GLY A 183 4.96 -9.13 -1.34
C GLY A 183 4.43 -10.56 -1.40
N PRO A 184 4.30 -11.16 -2.60
CA PRO A 184 4.06 -12.58 -2.70
C PRO A 184 5.25 -13.37 -2.12
N LYS A 185 4.98 -14.53 -1.52
CA LYS A 185 6.02 -15.50 -1.16
C LYS A 185 6.60 -16.11 -2.45
N ASP A 186 7.92 -16.20 -2.53
CA ASP A 186 8.60 -16.90 -3.61
C ASP A 186 8.75 -18.36 -3.19
N GLU A 187 7.92 -19.25 -3.74
CA GLU A 187 7.88 -20.68 -3.39
C GLU A 187 9.28 -21.33 -3.51
N ARG A 188 10.08 -20.88 -4.50
CA ARG A 188 11.45 -21.40 -4.72
C ARG A 188 12.42 -20.96 -3.64
N LYS A 189 12.21 -19.79 -3.03
CA LYS A 189 13.07 -19.28 -1.95
C LYS A 189 12.79 -20.03 -0.65
N SER A 190 11.52 -20.33 -0.37
CA SER A 190 11.14 -21.16 0.78
C SER A 190 11.73 -22.57 0.72
N GLU A 191 11.73 -23.23 -0.45
CA GLU A 191 12.34 -24.56 -0.60
C GLU A 191 13.84 -24.54 -0.32
N ILE A 192 14.55 -23.51 -0.82
CA ILE A 192 15.99 -23.35 -0.58
C ILE A 192 16.27 -23.05 0.90
N ASP A 193 15.48 -22.18 1.54
CA ASP A 193 15.62 -21.85 2.96
C ASP A 193 15.34 -23.08 3.85
N GLU A 194 14.34 -23.90 3.52
CA GLU A 194 14.06 -25.18 4.20
C GLU A 194 15.20 -26.18 4.03
N LEU A 195 15.76 -26.32 2.82
CA LEU A 195 16.93 -27.17 2.57
C LEU A 195 18.16 -26.68 3.33
N ASN A 196 18.36 -25.37 3.42
CA ASN A 196 19.46 -24.77 4.18
C ASN A 196 19.31 -25.05 5.67
N GLU A 197 18.12 -24.89 6.26
CA GLU A 197 17.85 -25.22 7.66
C GLU A 197 18.04 -26.72 7.94
N LEU A 198 17.62 -27.60 7.03
CA LEU A 198 17.87 -29.04 7.14
C LEU A 198 19.37 -29.36 7.12
N LEU A 199 20.13 -28.74 6.20
CA LEU A 199 21.58 -28.88 6.14
C LEU A 199 22.25 -28.36 7.42
N PHE A 200 21.89 -27.16 7.88
CA PHE A 200 22.42 -26.60 9.12
C PHE A 200 22.12 -27.46 10.34
N SER A 201 20.89 -27.98 10.46
CA SER A 201 20.49 -28.91 11.51
C SER A 201 21.31 -30.20 11.45
N TYR A 202 21.46 -30.78 10.27
CA TYR A 202 22.28 -31.98 10.06
C TYR A 202 23.74 -31.77 10.50
N TYR A 203 24.37 -30.67 10.07
CA TYR A 203 25.74 -30.34 10.46
C TYR A 203 25.87 -30.02 11.97
N ARG A 204 24.89 -29.34 12.58
CA ARG A 204 24.87 -29.09 14.03
C ARG A 204 24.79 -30.38 14.83
N ASN A 205 24.01 -31.36 14.37
CA ASN A 205 23.89 -32.66 15.03
C ASN A 205 25.18 -33.47 14.90
N LEU A 206 25.85 -33.45 13.74
CA LEU A 206 27.16 -34.07 13.56
C LEU A 206 28.24 -33.46 14.46
N CYS A 207 28.20 -32.14 14.66
CA CYS A 207 29.15 -31.42 15.52
C CYS A 207 28.89 -31.60 17.03
N SER A 208 27.73 -32.12 17.44
CA SER A 208 27.37 -32.34 18.85
C SER A 208 27.76 -33.72 19.41
N PHE A 209 28.38 -34.59 18.61
CA PHE A 209 28.83 -35.95 19.00
C PHE A 209 30.34 -36.04 19.31
N ARG A 210 30.96 -34.98 19.82
CA ARG A 210 32.36 -34.99 20.29
C ARG A 210 32.48 -34.57 21.74
#